data_AF-U6D5F5-F1
#
_entry.id   AF-U6D5F5-F1
#
_cell.length_a   1.000
_cell.length_b   1.000
_cell.length_c   1.000
_cell.angle_alpha   90.00
_cell.angle_beta   90.00
_cell.angle_gamma   90.00
#
_symmetry.space_group_name_H-M   'P 1'
#
loop_
_entity.id
_entity.type
_entity.pdbx_description
1 polymer ?
#
loop_
_entity_poly.entity_id
_entity_poly.type
_entity_poly.pdbx_seq_one_letter_code
_entity_poly.pdbx_strand_id
1 'polypeptide(L)'
;RMPMIWLDLKEAGDFLFQPAVKKFVLKNYGENPEAYNEELKKLELLRQNAVRVPRDFEGCSVLRKYLGQLHYLQSRVPMGSGQEAAVPVTWTEIFSGKSVAHEDIKYEQACILYNLGALHSMLGAMDKRVSEEGMKVSCTHFQCAAGAFAYLREHF
;
A
#
# COMPACT_ATOMS: atom_id res chain seq x y z
N ARG A 1 25.80 -17.45 -10.48
CA ARG A 1 25.33 -16.04 -10.52
C ARG A 1 25.51 -15.45 -9.13
N MET A 2 25.90 -14.17 -9.01
CA MET A 2 26.01 -13.53 -7.68
C MET A 2 24.65 -13.49 -6.98
N PRO A 3 24.59 -13.57 -5.64
CA PRO A 3 23.35 -13.32 -4.90
C PRO A 3 22.87 -11.88 -5.13
N MET A 4 21.56 -11.66 -5.07
CA MET A 4 20.96 -10.32 -5.16
C MET A 4 20.42 -9.91 -3.80
N ILE A 5 20.48 -8.61 -3.51
CA ILE A 5 19.83 -8.01 -2.34
C ILE A 5 18.34 -7.84 -2.65
N TRP A 6 17.50 -8.07 -1.64
CA TRP A 6 16.09 -7.72 -1.63
C TRP A 6 15.75 -7.02 -0.31
N LEU A 7 14.59 -6.38 -0.26
CA LEU A 7 14.07 -5.75 0.95
C LEU A 7 12.86 -6.53 1.45
N ASP A 8 12.72 -6.58 2.78
CA ASP A 8 11.51 -7.11 3.41
C ASP A 8 10.35 -6.11 3.32
N LEU A 9 9.12 -6.63 3.37
CA LEU A 9 7.92 -5.83 3.42
C LEU A 9 7.72 -5.27 4.83
N LYS A 10 7.26 -4.02 4.94
CA LYS A 10 6.80 -3.42 6.19
C LYS A 10 5.53 -4.11 6.69
N GLU A 11 5.36 -4.13 8.00
CA GLU A 11 4.16 -4.63 8.66
C GLU A 11 3.16 -3.50 8.93
N ALA A 12 1.91 -3.75 8.56
CA ALA A 12 0.82 -2.80 8.77
C ALA A 12 0.23 -2.96 10.18
N GLY A 13 -0.05 -1.83 10.82
CA GLY A 13 -0.95 -1.75 11.97
C GLY A 13 -2.36 -1.34 11.54
N ASP A 14 -3.03 -0.57 12.39
CA ASP A 14 -4.41 -0.17 12.16
C ASP A 14 -4.55 1.04 11.22
N PHE A 15 -5.63 1.02 10.44
CA PHE A 15 -6.15 2.15 9.67
C PHE A 15 -7.69 2.08 9.65
N LEU A 16 -8.32 2.69 10.64
CA LEU A 16 -9.78 2.59 10.86
C LEU A 16 -10.53 3.70 10.10
N PHE A 17 -10.56 3.64 8.77
CA PHE A 17 -11.16 4.68 7.94
C PHE A 17 -12.69 4.70 7.93
N GLN A 18 -13.36 3.56 8.16
CA GLN A 18 -14.82 3.44 7.98
C GLN A 18 -15.63 4.42 8.83
N PRO A 19 -15.37 4.59 10.15
CA PRO A 19 -16.13 5.54 10.97
C PRO A 19 -15.94 6.99 10.50
N ALA A 20 -14.74 7.34 10.05
CA ALA A 20 -14.43 8.68 9.56
C ALA A 20 -15.18 9.00 8.27
N VAL A 21 -15.18 8.07 7.32
CA VAL A 21 -15.94 8.20 6.07
C VAL A 21 -17.44 8.33 6.35
N LYS A 22 -18.00 7.47 7.20
CA LYS A 22 -19.41 7.53 7.60
C LYS A 22 -19.78 8.88 8.23
N LYS A 23 -18.96 9.37 9.15
CA LYS A 23 -19.14 10.68 9.79
C LYS A 23 -19.06 11.82 8.77
N PHE A 24 -18.09 11.76 7.85
CA PHE A 24 -17.93 12.75 6.79
C PHE A 24 -19.13 12.80 5.85
N VAL A 25 -19.64 11.63 5.45
CA VAL A 25 -20.82 11.51 4.58
C VAL A 25 -22.06 12.12 5.22
N LEU A 26 -22.33 11.79 6.49
CA LEU A 26 -23.46 12.37 7.22
C LEU A 26 -23.38 13.89 7.29
N LYS A 27 -22.19 14.39 7.64
CA LYS A 27 -21.98 15.81 7.94
C LYS A 27 -21.97 16.68 6.68
N ASN A 28 -21.29 16.25 5.63
CA ASN A 28 -21.00 17.11 4.46
C ASN A 28 -21.92 16.83 3.27
N TYR A 29 -22.42 15.61 3.12
CA TYR A 29 -23.37 15.27 2.04
C TYR A 29 -24.82 15.17 2.54
N GLY A 30 -25.04 15.07 3.85
CA GLY A 30 -26.40 14.89 4.41
C GLY A 30 -27.02 13.54 4.05
N GLU A 31 -26.21 12.58 3.63
CA GLU A 31 -26.64 11.27 3.17
C GLU A 31 -26.60 10.23 4.30
N ASN A 32 -27.34 9.14 4.13
CA ASN A 32 -27.30 8.02 5.07
C ASN A 32 -25.91 7.34 5.04
N PRO A 33 -25.15 7.32 6.15
CA PRO A 33 -23.81 6.73 6.20
C PRO A 33 -23.77 5.24 5.88
N GLU A 34 -24.87 4.53 6.16
CA GLU A 34 -24.96 3.10 5.94
C GLU A 34 -25.14 2.74 4.45
N ALA A 35 -25.45 3.72 3.59
CA ALA A 35 -25.56 3.53 2.14
C ALA A 35 -24.24 3.11 1.49
N TYR A 36 -23.10 3.43 2.14
CA TYR A 36 -21.74 3.18 1.63
C TYR A 36 -21.07 1.95 2.25
N ASN A 37 -21.82 1.14 3.01
CA ASN A 37 -21.26 -0.01 3.73
C ASN A 37 -20.58 -1.03 2.81
N GLU A 38 -21.13 -1.27 1.62
CA GLU A 38 -20.60 -2.28 0.71
C GLU A 38 -19.28 -1.84 0.08
N GLU A 39 -19.15 -0.57 -0.29
CA GLU A 39 -17.91 0.03 -0.78
C GLU A 39 -16.83 0.02 0.30
N LEU A 40 -17.20 0.38 1.54
CA LEU A 40 -16.28 0.36 2.69
C LEU A 40 -15.79 -1.05 3.01
N LYS A 41 -16.69 -2.05 2.98
CA LYS A 41 -16.31 -3.47 3.15
C LYS A 41 -15.38 -3.96 2.04
N LYS A 42 -15.63 -3.59 0.78
CA LYS A 42 -14.77 -3.95 -0.36
C LYS A 42 -13.36 -3.37 -0.20
N LEU A 43 -13.26 -2.11 0.24
CA LEU A 43 -11.97 -1.48 0.48
C LEU A 43 -11.22 -2.11 1.67
N GLU A 44 -11.94 -2.44 2.73
CA GLU A 44 -11.38 -3.12 3.89
C GLU A 44 -10.85 -4.52 3.53
N LEU A 45 -11.62 -5.30 2.77
CA LEU A 45 -11.16 -6.59 2.27
C LEU A 45 -9.92 -6.45 1.38
N LEU A 46 -9.88 -5.41 0.54
CA LEU A 46 -8.72 -5.13 -0.31
C LEU A 46 -7.49 -4.76 0.52
N ARG A 47 -7.66 -3.98 1.60
CA ARG A 47 -6.59 -3.70 2.58
C ARG A 47 -6.08 -4.99 3.20
N GLN A 48 -6.97 -5.84 3.69
CA GLN A 48 -6.61 -7.11 4.34
C GLN A 48 -5.79 -8.01 3.42
N ASN A 49 -6.11 -8.03 2.13
CA ASN A 49 -5.34 -8.75 1.11
C ASN A 49 -3.99 -8.09 0.82
N ALA A 50 -3.91 -6.76 0.83
CA ALA A 50 -2.68 -6.02 0.57
C ALA A 50 -1.67 -6.10 1.73
N VAL A 51 -2.13 -6.12 2.99
CA VAL A 51 -1.25 -6.24 4.17
C VAL A 51 -0.80 -7.68 4.42
N ARG A 52 -1.53 -8.68 3.88
CA ARG A 52 -1.17 -10.10 3.88
C ARG A 52 -0.88 -10.60 2.46
N VAL A 53 -0.22 -9.76 1.68
CA VAL A 53 0.02 -10.01 0.26
C VAL A 53 0.86 -11.29 0.06
N PRO A 54 0.48 -12.18 -0.88
CA PRO A 54 1.31 -13.31 -1.23
C PRO A 54 2.61 -12.83 -1.91
N ARG A 55 3.68 -13.60 -1.73
CA ARG A 55 5.03 -13.25 -2.24
C ARG A 55 5.23 -13.77 -3.67
N ASP A 56 4.32 -13.39 -4.55
CA ASP A 56 4.28 -13.77 -5.96
C ASP A 56 3.91 -12.58 -6.86
N PHE A 57 3.80 -12.83 -8.15
CA PHE A 57 3.46 -11.80 -9.13
C PHE A 57 2.03 -11.28 -8.97
N GLU A 58 1.08 -12.11 -8.53
CA GLU A 58 -0.30 -11.67 -8.27
C GLU A 58 -0.34 -10.66 -7.11
N GLY A 59 0.52 -10.83 -6.11
CA GLY A 59 0.69 -9.90 -5.00
C GLY A 59 0.99 -8.46 -5.44
N CYS A 60 1.81 -8.26 -6.47
CA CYS A 60 2.08 -6.93 -7.02
C CYS A 60 0.81 -6.24 -7.52
N SER A 61 -0.11 -7.00 -8.14
CA SER A 61 -1.38 -6.47 -8.64
C SER A 61 -2.33 -6.10 -7.51
N VAL A 62 -2.35 -6.87 -6.42
CA VAL A 62 -3.13 -6.56 -5.21
C VAL A 62 -2.68 -5.23 -4.60
N LEU A 63 -1.37 -5.03 -4.42
CA LEU A 63 -0.81 -3.79 -3.87
C LEU A 63 -1.14 -2.58 -4.76
N ARG A 64 -0.97 -2.68 -6.08
CA ARG A 64 -1.30 -1.61 -7.04
C ARG A 64 -2.79 -1.27 -7.02
N LYS A 65 -3.65 -2.29 -6.95
CA LYS A 65 -5.10 -2.10 -6.88
C LYS A 65 -5.49 -1.36 -5.60
N TYR A 66 -4.95 -1.77 -4.45
CA TYR A 66 -5.23 -1.10 -3.18
C TYR A 66 -4.71 0.35 -3.18
N LEU A 67 -3.48 0.58 -3.64
CA LEU A 67 -2.91 1.92 -3.76
C LEU A 67 -3.80 2.84 -4.63
N GLY A 68 -4.31 2.36 -5.76
CA GLY A 68 -5.23 3.12 -6.60
C GLY A 68 -6.55 3.46 -5.89
N GLN A 69 -7.12 2.52 -5.15
CA GLN A 69 -8.34 2.77 -4.38
C GLN A 69 -8.12 3.77 -3.23
N LEU A 70 -6.94 3.79 -2.60
CA LEU A 70 -6.58 4.82 -1.62
C LEU A 70 -6.56 6.22 -2.24
N HIS A 71 -6.06 6.36 -3.48
CA HIS A 71 -6.10 7.65 -4.19
C HIS A 71 -7.54 8.06 -4.50
N TYR A 72 -8.40 7.13 -4.93
CA TYR A 72 -9.82 7.43 -5.16
C TYR A 72 -10.55 7.83 -3.88
N LEU A 73 -10.29 7.15 -2.75
CA LEU A 73 -10.84 7.54 -1.46
C LEU A 73 -10.40 8.94 -1.06
N GLN A 74 -9.09 9.23 -1.10
CA GLN A 74 -8.54 10.54 -0.74
C GLN A 74 -9.07 11.67 -1.62
N SER A 75 -9.44 11.38 -2.88
CA SER A 75 -10.03 12.38 -3.78
C SER A 75 -11.47 12.79 -3.41
N ARG A 76 -12.12 12.04 -2.51
CA ARG A 76 -13.54 12.22 -2.12
C ARG A 76 -13.71 12.54 -0.65
N VAL A 77 -12.87 11.95 0.19
CA VAL A 77 -12.90 12.11 1.64
C VAL A 77 -11.54 12.68 2.06
N PRO A 78 -11.50 13.88 2.67
CA PRO A 78 -10.25 14.56 3.00
C PRO A 78 -9.62 13.92 4.25
N MET A 79 -8.76 12.91 4.03
CA MET A 79 -8.11 12.10 5.07
C MET A 79 -6.60 12.33 5.19
N GLY A 80 -6.09 13.39 4.56
CA GLY A 80 -4.69 13.79 4.63
C GLY A 80 -4.36 14.54 5.93
N SER A 81 -3.07 14.84 6.15
CA SER A 81 -2.61 15.54 7.36
C SER A 81 -3.42 16.81 7.67
N GLY A 82 -3.99 16.86 8.88
CA GLY A 82 -4.79 18.00 9.38
C GLY A 82 -6.18 18.15 8.75
N GLN A 83 -6.61 17.19 7.93
CA GLN A 83 -7.92 17.24 7.28
C GLN A 83 -9.03 16.65 8.16
N GLU A 84 -10.27 17.04 7.87
CA GLU A 84 -11.44 16.77 8.71
C GLU A 84 -11.70 15.27 9.00
N ALA A 85 -11.43 14.41 8.03
CA ALA A 85 -11.66 12.97 8.13
C ALA A 85 -10.36 12.17 8.31
N ALA A 86 -9.25 12.85 8.65
CA ALA A 86 -8.00 12.18 8.97
C ALA A 86 -8.17 11.26 10.18
N VAL A 87 -7.53 10.09 10.12
CA VAL A 87 -7.50 9.11 11.22
C VAL A 87 -6.11 8.52 11.33
N PRO A 88 -5.72 7.99 12.51
CA PRO A 88 -4.43 7.34 12.68
C PRO A 88 -4.23 6.18 11.70
N VAL A 89 -3.08 6.20 11.05
CA VAL A 89 -2.51 5.14 10.23
C VAL A 89 -1.23 4.68 10.91
N THR A 90 -1.15 3.40 11.27
CA THR A 90 0.02 2.85 11.97
C THR A 90 0.74 1.82 11.11
N TRP A 91 2.06 1.91 11.04
CA TRP A 91 2.95 0.91 10.41
C TRP A 91 4.19 0.70 11.26
N THR A 92 4.77 -0.50 11.18
CA THR A 92 6.05 -0.80 11.83
C THR A 92 7.20 -0.30 10.97
N GLU A 93 8.10 0.49 11.56
CA GLU A 93 9.37 0.88 10.96
C GLU A 93 10.30 -0.34 10.91
N ILE A 94 10.84 -0.64 9.72
CA ILE A 94 11.38 -1.96 9.41
C ILE A 94 12.72 -2.25 10.09
N PHE A 95 13.52 -1.21 10.39
CA PHE A 95 14.84 -1.39 10.96
C PHE A 95 14.83 -1.38 12.50
N SER A 96 14.01 -0.53 13.10
CA SER A 96 13.88 -0.42 14.56
C SER A 96 12.80 -1.31 15.16
N GLY A 97 11.86 -1.82 14.34
CA GLY A 97 10.71 -2.59 14.79
C GLY A 97 9.67 -1.78 15.57
N LYS A 98 9.79 -0.44 15.60
CA LYS A 98 8.89 0.44 16.34
C LYS A 98 7.66 0.78 15.50
N SER A 99 6.50 0.80 16.14
CA SER A 99 5.27 1.33 15.53
C SER A 99 5.37 2.86 15.36
N VAL A 100 5.04 3.33 14.18
CA VAL A 100 4.96 4.75 13.81
C VAL A 100 3.55 5.04 13.33
N ALA A 101 2.96 6.11 13.85
CA ALA A 101 1.59 6.50 13.53
C ALA A 101 1.55 7.94 12.98
N HIS A 102 0.79 8.12 11.92
CA HIS A 102 0.48 9.42 11.33
C HIS A 102 -1.02 9.51 11.05
N GLU A 103 -1.65 10.64 11.32
CA GLU A 103 -3.03 10.91 10.91
C GLU A 103 -3.07 11.40 9.44
N ASP A 104 -2.63 10.55 8.52
CA ASP A 104 -2.54 10.88 7.10
C ASP A 104 -2.67 9.63 6.22
N ILE A 105 -3.70 9.56 5.36
CA ILE A 105 -3.85 8.47 4.39
C ILE A 105 -2.66 8.35 3.43
N LYS A 106 -1.91 9.44 3.19
CA LYS A 106 -0.69 9.38 2.38
C LYS A 106 0.37 8.51 3.03
N TYR A 107 0.37 8.36 4.35
CA TYR A 107 1.27 7.43 5.03
C TYR A 107 0.93 5.96 4.71
N GLU A 108 -0.36 5.61 4.63
CA GLU A 108 -0.81 4.28 4.16
C GLU A 108 -0.35 4.05 2.71
N GLN A 109 -0.58 5.04 1.83
CA GLN A 109 -0.18 4.99 0.41
C GLN A 109 1.33 4.78 0.26
N ALA A 110 2.13 5.54 1.03
CA ALA A 110 3.58 5.43 1.04
C ALA A 110 4.06 4.04 1.46
N CYS A 111 3.49 3.47 2.52
CA CYS A 111 3.87 2.14 3.00
C CYS A 111 3.49 1.02 2.03
N ILE A 112 2.31 1.11 1.39
CA ILE A 112 1.90 0.16 0.34
C ILE A 112 2.82 0.26 -0.88
N LEU A 113 3.21 1.47 -1.28
CA LEU A 113 4.13 1.68 -2.39
C LEU A 113 5.55 1.18 -2.08
N TYR A 114 6.02 1.37 -0.84
CA TYR A 114 7.26 0.74 -0.35
C TYR A 114 7.17 -0.78 -0.48
N ASN A 115 6.09 -1.40 -0.01
CA ASN A 115 5.89 -2.85 -0.08
C ASN A 115 5.82 -3.38 -1.52
N LEU A 116 5.31 -2.57 -2.46
CA LEU A 116 5.36 -2.91 -3.89
C LEU A 116 6.81 -2.97 -4.38
N GLY A 117 7.65 -1.99 -4.00
CA GLY A 117 9.08 -2.00 -4.32
C GLY A 117 9.81 -3.19 -3.69
N ALA A 118 9.54 -3.45 -2.41
CA ALA A 118 10.11 -4.57 -1.67
C ALA A 118 9.73 -5.92 -2.31
N LEU A 119 8.46 -6.15 -2.62
CA LEU A 119 7.99 -7.37 -3.27
C LEU A 119 8.65 -7.58 -4.64
N HIS A 120 8.73 -6.53 -5.47
CA HIS A 120 9.45 -6.62 -6.74
C HIS A 120 10.94 -6.97 -6.54
N SER A 121 11.61 -6.42 -5.52
CA SER A 121 13.00 -6.78 -5.23
C SER A 121 13.17 -8.25 -4.82
N MET A 122 12.22 -8.81 -4.06
CA MET A 122 12.20 -10.22 -3.68
C MET A 122 12.04 -11.11 -4.91
N LEU A 123 11.05 -10.82 -5.75
CA LEU A 123 10.79 -11.61 -6.96
C LEU A 123 11.99 -11.60 -7.93
N GLY A 124 12.67 -10.46 -8.07
CA GLY A 124 13.90 -10.36 -8.88
C GLY A 124 15.08 -11.16 -8.30
N ALA A 125 15.12 -11.33 -6.97
CA ALA A 125 16.18 -12.06 -6.29
C ALA A 125 15.94 -13.59 -6.25
N MET A 126 14.67 -14.04 -6.30
CA MET A 126 14.29 -15.45 -6.18
C MET A 126 14.67 -16.32 -7.40
N ASP A 127 14.70 -15.76 -8.60
CA ASP A 127 15.05 -16.52 -9.81
C ASP A 127 16.55 -16.87 -9.86
N LYS A 128 16.86 -18.09 -10.36
CA LYS A 128 18.24 -18.59 -10.46
C LYS A 128 19.05 -17.90 -11.58
N ARG A 129 18.39 -17.18 -12.49
CA ARG A 129 18.94 -16.46 -13.64
C ARG A 129 19.82 -17.33 -14.52
N VAL A 130 19.32 -18.53 -14.79
CA VAL A 130 19.96 -19.56 -15.64
C VAL A 130 19.41 -19.57 -17.05
N SER A 131 18.10 -19.28 -17.23
CA SER A 131 17.46 -19.12 -18.54
C SER A 131 17.46 -17.66 -18.97
N GLU A 132 17.41 -17.43 -20.28
CA GLU A 132 17.25 -16.07 -20.84
C GLU A 132 15.99 -15.39 -20.30
N GLU A 133 14.89 -16.14 -20.21
CA GLU A 133 13.62 -15.63 -19.69
C GLU A 133 13.74 -15.23 -18.21
N GLY A 134 14.32 -16.10 -17.36
CA GLY A 134 14.53 -15.78 -15.94
C GLY A 134 15.43 -14.57 -15.73
N MET A 135 16.43 -14.36 -16.60
CA MET A 135 17.25 -13.14 -16.60
C MET A 135 16.43 -11.90 -16.94
N LYS A 136 15.60 -11.95 -17.98
CA LYS A 136 14.72 -10.82 -18.39
C LYS A 136 13.70 -10.50 -17.31
N VAL A 137 13.02 -11.51 -16.77
CA VAL A 137 12.04 -11.35 -15.69
C VAL A 137 12.70 -10.73 -14.45
N SER A 138 13.85 -11.23 -14.01
CA SER A 138 14.58 -10.65 -12.87
C SER A 138 14.97 -9.19 -13.11
N CYS A 139 15.47 -8.88 -14.31
CA CYS A 139 15.82 -7.52 -14.70
C CYS A 139 14.62 -6.57 -14.64
N THR A 140 13.46 -7.00 -15.15
CA THR A 140 12.21 -6.24 -15.08
C THR A 140 11.77 -6.02 -13.64
N HIS A 141 11.84 -7.06 -12.79
CA HIS A 141 11.50 -6.92 -11.37
C HIS A 141 12.35 -5.89 -10.64
N PHE A 142 13.68 -5.87 -10.84
CA PHE A 142 14.53 -4.85 -10.23
C PHE A 142 14.24 -3.44 -10.75
N GLN A 143 13.91 -3.29 -12.04
CA GLN A 143 13.47 -2.01 -12.59
C GLN A 143 12.13 -1.56 -12.00
N CYS A 144 11.16 -2.46 -11.83
CA CYS A 144 9.90 -2.15 -11.17
C CYS A 144 10.09 -1.76 -9.70
N ALA A 145 10.99 -2.44 -8.98
CA ALA A 145 11.34 -2.08 -7.61
C ALA A 145 11.92 -0.65 -7.56
N ALA A 146 12.89 -0.35 -8.42
CA ALA A 146 13.46 0.99 -8.52
C ALA A 146 12.41 2.05 -8.85
N GLY A 147 11.48 1.77 -9.77
CA GLY A 147 10.38 2.66 -10.12
C GLY A 147 9.44 2.96 -8.95
N ALA A 148 9.08 1.94 -8.17
CA ALA A 148 8.25 2.11 -6.97
C ALA A 148 8.93 3.01 -5.92
N PHE A 149 10.21 2.76 -5.63
CA PHE A 149 10.97 3.58 -4.68
C PHE A 149 11.25 5.00 -5.19
N ALA A 150 11.49 5.16 -6.50
CA ALA A 150 11.67 6.48 -7.11
C ALA A 150 10.38 7.31 -7.03
N TYR A 151 9.23 6.70 -7.37
CA TYR A 151 7.93 7.36 -7.26
C TYR A 151 7.64 7.77 -5.81
N LEU A 152 7.92 6.87 -4.86
CA LEU A 152 7.76 7.14 -3.42
C LEU A 152 8.57 8.37 -3.00
N ARG A 153 9.85 8.43 -3.38
CA ARG A 153 10.75 9.56 -3.07
C ARG A 153 10.28 10.90 -3.65
N GLU A 154 9.65 10.88 -4.82
CA GLU A 154 9.30 12.10 -5.56
C GLU A 154 7.92 12.67 -5.19
N HIS A 155 7.00 11.84 -4.68
CA HIS A 155 5.59 12.20 -4.53
C HIS A 155 5.06 12.15 -3.08
N PHE A 156 5.88 11.74 -2.11
CA PHE A 156 5.54 11.65 -0.68
C PHE A 156 6.64 12.29 0.17
#